data_AF-A0A533RMA6-F1
#
_entry.id   AF-A0A533RMA6-F1
#
_cell.length_a   1.000
_cell.length_b   1.000
_cell.length_c   1.000
_cell.angle_alpha   90.00
_cell.angle_beta   90.00
_cell.angle_gamma   90.00
#
_symmetry.space_group_name_H-M   'P 1'
#
loop_
_entity.id
_entity.type
_entity.pdbx_description
1 polymer ?
#
loop_
_entity_poly.entity_id
_entity_poly.type
_entity_poly.pdbx_seq_one_letter_code
_entity_poly.pdbx_strand_id
1 'polypeptide(L)'
;TYRDGTPFVTGPANPQHIIDFTCTVPHNIPLTYGRTRYIMEAGMDIKNAINPTDRKDVRIIPAPEQAAVLTALEQLGFRHKRESGNFNGRRQWFELHPTDFMRSELDELEIAFGLSSADLTVYMQIEKKARGIMGMLLDELDMDERHVAIKFSNAQLFPAGKPDIAGTAGMLKKIIRNEYDKIR
;
A
#
# COMPACT_ATOMS: atom_id res chain seq x y z
N THR A 1 -17.01 10.45 7.19
CA THR A 1 -17.25 11.90 7.35
C THR A 1 -17.54 12.18 8.81
N TYR A 2 -16.80 13.10 9.43
CA TYR A 2 -17.12 13.64 10.75
C TYR A 2 -18.00 14.88 10.57
N ARG A 3 -19.00 15.08 11.42
CA ARG A 3 -19.84 16.27 11.44
C ARG A 3 -20.08 16.66 12.90
N ASP A 4 -19.58 17.82 13.28
CA ASP A 4 -20.06 18.48 14.49
C ASP A 4 -21.44 19.08 14.18
N GLY A 5 -22.46 18.64 14.91
CA GLY A 5 -23.85 19.04 14.70
C GLY A 5 -24.26 20.25 15.52
N THR A 6 -23.34 20.82 16.30
CA THR A 6 -23.65 21.90 17.25
C THR A 6 -23.67 23.25 16.52
N PRO A 7 -24.84 23.89 16.34
CA PRO A 7 -24.89 25.21 15.72
C PRO A 7 -24.32 26.27 16.68
N PHE A 8 -23.60 27.24 16.12
CA PHE A 8 -23.15 28.43 16.84
C PHE A 8 -23.42 29.69 16.04
N VAL A 9 -23.45 30.84 16.72
CA VAL A 9 -23.67 32.15 16.11
C VAL A 9 -22.46 33.02 16.38
N THR A 10 -21.86 33.57 15.34
CA THR A 10 -20.74 34.51 15.45
C THR A 10 -21.24 35.95 15.38
N GLY A 11 -20.89 36.78 16.36
CA GLY A 11 -21.17 38.22 16.34
C GLY A 11 -20.07 39.05 15.64
N PRO A 12 -20.28 40.36 15.44
CA PRO A 12 -19.37 41.26 14.71
C PRO A 12 -17.98 41.44 15.35
N ALA A 13 -17.76 40.96 16.59
CA ALA A 13 -16.48 41.03 17.29
C ALA A 13 -15.45 39.96 16.84
N ASN A 14 -15.73 39.23 15.75
CA ASN A 14 -14.88 38.16 15.19
C ASN A 14 -14.37 37.13 16.23
N PRO A 15 -15.27 36.52 17.05
CA PRO A 15 -14.86 35.50 17.99
C PRO A 15 -14.28 34.29 17.25
N GLN A 16 -13.11 33.80 17.68
CA GLN A 16 -12.53 32.58 17.16
C GLN A 16 -13.21 31.37 17.78
N HIS A 17 -13.70 30.45 16.95
CA HIS A 17 -14.24 29.16 17.37
C HIS A 17 -13.28 28.05 16.96
N ILE A 18 -12.94 27.16 17.89
CA ILE A 18 -12.07 26.00 17.67
C ILE A 18 -12.94 24.76 17.84
N ILE A 19 -12.94 23.89 16.83
CA ILE A 19 -13.65 22.60 16.85
C ILE A 19 -12.58 21.51 16.71
N ASP A 20 -12.29 20.84 17.82
CA ASP A 20 -11.37 19.71 17.83
C ASP A 20 -12.05 18.47 17.28
N PHE A 21 -11.33 17.70 16.47
CA PHE A 21 -11.83 16.43 15.93
C PHE A 21 -10.72 15.39 15.90
N THR A 22 -11.16 14.12 15.94
CA THR A 22 -10.31 12.96 15.73
C THR A 22 -10.99 12.05 14.73
N CYS A 23 -10.23 11.51 13.77
CA CYS A 23 -10.71 10.50 12.85
C CYS A 23 -9.74 9.33 12.78
N THR A 24 -10.29 8.12 12.76
CA THR A 24 -9.49 6.90 12.54
C THR A 24 -9.29 6.70 11.05
N VAL A 25 -8.03 6.54 10.64
CA VAL A 25 -7.67 6.15 9.27
C VAL A 25 -7.92 4.64 9.12
N PRO A 26 -8.67 4.19 8.09
CA PRO A 26 -8.89 2.76 7.89
C PRO A 26 -7.57 2.01 7.62
N HIS A 27 -7.37 0.85 8.25
CA HIS A 27 -6.12 0.07 8.12
C HIS A 27 -5.72 -0.26 6.68
N ASN A 28 -6.71 -0.50 5.80
CA ASN A 28 -6.51 -0.89 4.42
C ASN A 28 -6.81 0.24 3.43
N ILE A 29 -6.78 1.49 3.90
CA ILE A 29 -6.83 2.64 2.98
C ILE A 29 -5.60 2.59 2.06
N PRO A 30 -5.75 2.76 0.74
CA PRO A 30 -4.61 2.76 -0.18
C PRO A 30 -3.58 3.82 0.20
N LEU A 31 -2.29 3.50 0.04
CA LEU A 31 -1.20 4.42 0.25
C LEU A 31 -1.22 5.52 -0.82
N THR A 32 -0.74 6.70 -0.45
CA THR A 32 -0.51 7.81 -1.39
C THR A 32 0.69 7.47 -2.27
N TYR A 33 0.40 6.89 -3.42
CA TYR A 33 1.39 6.43 -4.40
C TYR A 33 0.78 6.49 -5.81
N GLY A 34 1.61 6.79 -6.81
CA GLY A 34 1.18 6.91 -8.20
C GLY A 34 0.05 7.93 -8.35
N ARG A 35 -1.13 7.46 -8.77
CA ARG A 35 -2.33 8.28 -8.99
C ARG A 35 -3.22 8.42 -7.74
N THR A 36 -2.94 7.69 -6.67
CA THR A 36 -3.74 7.73 -5.44
C THR A 36 -3.41 8.98 -4.62
N ARG A 37 -4.42 9.83 -4.38
CA ARG A 37 -4.30 11.10 -3.63
C ARG A 37 -5.47 11.26 -2.67
N TYR A 38 -5.21 11.89 -1.52
CA TYR A 38 -6.22 12.19 -0.51
C TYR A 38 -6.26 13.67 -0.22
N ILE A 39 -7.48 14.17 -0.05
CA ILE A 39 -7.76 15.54 0.35
C ILE A 39 -8.63 15.45 1.60
N MET A 40 -8.21 16.16 2.64
CA MET A 40 -9.07 16.47 3.78
C MET A 40 -9.83 17.75 3.44
N GLU A 41 -11.16 17.67 3.43
CA GLU A 41 -12.04 18.81 3.20
C GLU A 41 -12.77 19.15 4.50
N ALA A 42 -12.64 20.40 4.93
CA ALA A 42 -13.46 20.98 5.99
C ALA A 42 -14.52 21.88 5.34
N GLY A 43 -15.78 21.69 5.72
CA GLY A 43 -16.90 22.50 5.23
C GLY A 43 -17.74 23.00 6.39
N MET A 44 -18.24 24.23 6.27
CA MET A 44 -19.15 24.83 7.25
C MET A 44 -20.50 25.12 6.60
N ASP A 45 -21.58 24.73 7.28
CA ASP A 45 -22.93 25.01 6.81
C ASP A 45 -23.44 26.31 7.43
N ILE A 46 -23.71 27.32 6.60
CA ILE A 46 -24.13 28.64 7.04
C ILE A 46 -25.52 28.93 6.46
N LYS A 47 -26.48 29.13 7.36
CA LYS A 47 -27.86 29.43 6.98
C LYS A 47 -27.92 30.70 6.12
N ASN A 48 -28.55 30.59 4.95
CA ASN A 48 -28.74 31.67 3.98
C ASN A 48 -27.44 32.27 3.40
N ALA A 49 -26.33 31.51 3.38
CA ALA A 49 -25.07 31.95 2.77
C ALA A 49 -24.42 30.83 1.94
N ILE A 50 -23.36 31.17 1.20
CA ILE A 50 -22.52 30.18 0.52
C ILE A 50 -21.64 29.49 1.56
N ASN A 51 -21.69 28.16 1.58
CA ASN A 51 -20.91 27.35 2.51
C ASN A 51 -19.41 27.42 2.17
N PRO A 52 -18.56 27.92 3.08
CA PRO A 52 -17.12 27.93 2.84
C PRO A 52 -16.56 26.51 2.96
N THR A 53 -15.52 26.25 2.17
CA THR A 53 -14.75 24.99 2.21
C THR A 53 -13.25 25.29 2.25
N ASP A 54 -12.50 24.48 2.98
CA ASP A 54 -11.03 24.44 2.97
C ASP A 54 -10.57 23.02 2.65
N ARG A 55 -9.50 22.92 1.86
CA ARG A 55 -8.94 21.65 1.38
C ARG A 55 -7.47 21.57 1.70
N LYS A 56 -7.03 20.44 2.25
CA LYS A 56 -5.63 20.13 2.53
C LYS A 56 -5.26 18.78 1.95
N ASP A 57 -4.12 18.73 1.26
CA ASP A 57 -3.53 17.48 0.83
C ASP A 57 -3.06 16.67 2.04
N VAL A 58 -3.40 15.38 2.06
CA VAL A 58 -2.95 14.44 3.08
C VAL A 58 -2.26 13.28 2.39
N ARG A 59 -1.17 12.78 3.00
CA ARG A 59 -0.46 11.60 2.54
C ARG A 59 -0.67 10.44 3.49
N ILE A 60 -1.16 9.34 2.94
CA ILE A 60 -1.15 8.03 3.57
C ILE A 60 0.19 7.37 3.24
N ILE A 61 1.01 7.13 4.26
CA ILE A 61 2.31 6.49 4.12
C ILE A 61 2.24 5.03 4.59
N PRO A 62 3.19 4.16 4.19
CA PRO A 62 3.23 2.79 4.68
C PRO A 62 3.22 2.74 6.22
N ALA A 63 2.40 1.86 6.79
CA ALA A 63 2.49 1.49 8.19
C ALA A 63 3.84 0.81 8.50
N PRO A 64 4.30 0.76 9.77
CA PRO A 64 5.58 0.15 10.11
C PRO A 64 5.77 -1.26 9.54
N GLU A 65 4.73 -2.10 9.61
CA GLU A 65 4.73 -3.48 9.11
C GLU A 65 4.97 -3.50 7.58
N GLN A 66 4.25 -2.65 6.86
CA GLN A 66 4.36 -2.52 5.40
C GLN A 66 5.76 -2.01 5.04
N ALA A 67 6.25 -0.99 5.73
CA ALA A 67 7.58 -0.42 5.52
C ALA A 67 8.70 -1.46 5.74
N ALA A 68 8.55 -2.34 6.75
CA ALA A 68 9.50 -3.41 7.00
C ALA A 68 9.56 -4.41 5.83
N VAL A 69 8.41 -4.81 5.29
CA VAL A 69 8.36 -5.70 4.11
C VAL A 69 8.94 -5.01 2.87
N LEU A 70 8.57 -3.75 2.62
CA LEU A 70 9.10 -2.98 1.48
C LEU A 70 10.62 -2.85 1.54
N THR A 71 11.15 -2.48 2.70
CA THR A 71 12.61 -2.37 2.93
C THR A 71 13.31 -3.72 2.77
N ALA A 72 12.68 -4.81 3.23
CA ALA A 72 13.21 -6.16 3.06
C ALA A 72 13.27 -6.59 1.59
N LEU A 73 12.25 -6.25 0.78
CA LEU A 73 12.26 -6.48 -0.66
C LEU A 73 13.33 -5.61 -1.35
N GLU A 74 13.50 -4.36 -0.92
CA GLU A 74 14.58 -3.49 -1.41
C GLU A 74 15.97 -4.07 -1.11
N GLN A 75 16.16 -4.67 0.07
CA GLN A 75 17.41 -5.36 0.44
C GLN A 75 17.68 -6.58 -0.45
N LEU A 76 16.65 -7.26 -0.97
CA LEU A 76 16.79 -8.32 -1.96
C LEU A 76 17.06 -7.77 -3.39
N GLY A 77 17.03 -6.45 -3.58
CA GLY A 77 17.23 -5.81 -4.87
C GLY A 77 15.96 -5.64 -5.69
N PHE A 78 14.76 -5.74 -5.10
CA PHE A 78 13.55 -5.30 -5.78
C PHE A 78 13.43 -3.77 -5.75
N ARG A 79 12.87 -3.18 -6.80
CA ARG A 79 12.68 -1.73 -6.91
C ARG A 79 11.28 -1.42 -7.42
N HIS A 80 10.63 -0.45 -6.78
CA HIS A 80 9.31 -0.01 -7.16
C HIS A 80 9.28 0.60 -8.57
N LYS A 81 8.24 0.26 -9.33
CA LYS A 81 7.88 1.01 -10.53
C LYS A 81 7.06 2.25 -10.17
N ARG A 82 7.47 3.39 -10.70
CA ARG A 82 6.86 4.71 -10.45
C ARG A 82 5.36 4.78 -10.78
N GLU A 83 4.93 4.01 -11.79
CA GLU A 83 3.55 4.03 -12.29
C GLU A 83 2.64 2.99 -11.63
N SER A 84 3.17 2.20 -10.69
CA SER A 84 2.40 1.18 -9.96
C SER A 84 1.50 1.78 -8.87
N GLY A 85 0.89 0.93 -8.04
CA GLY A 85 0.00 1.34 -6.95
C GLY A 85 -1.45 1.42 -7.39
N ASN A 86 -1.86 0.60 -8.36
CA ASN A 86 -3.22 0.56 -8.87
C ASN A 86 -4.16 -0.05 -7.83
N PHE A 87 -5.25 0.67 -7.50
CA PHE A 87 -6.26 0.18 -6.56
C PHE A 87 -7.43 -0.44 -7.31
N ASN A 88 -7.64 -1.74 -7.15
CA ASN A 88 -8.68 -2.49 -7.87
C ASN A 88 -10.04 -2.52 -7.15
N GLY A 89 -10.29 -1.58 -6.23
CA GLY A 89 -11.48 -1.57 -5.37
C GLY A 89 -11.36 -2.45 -4.12
N ARG A 90 -10.37 -3.35 -4.05
CA ARG A 90 -10.11 -4.20 -2.89
C ARG A 90 -8.71 -4.02 -2.31
N ARG A 91 -7.68 -3.95 -3.15
CA ARG A 91 -6.28 -3.81 -2.74
C ARG A 91 -5.52 -2.91 -3.70
N GLN A 92 -4.47 -2.28 -3.16
CA GLN A 92 -3.52 -1.52 -3.95
C GLN A 92 -2.33 -2.42 -4.29
N TRP A 93 -2.11 -2.63 -5.58
CA TRP A 93 -1.04 -3.49 -6.10
C TRP A 93 0.16 -2.65 -6.53
N PHE A 94 1.33 -3.02 -6.03
CA PHE A 94 2.61 -2.41 -6.34
C PHE A 94 3.45 -3.38 -7.14
N GLU A 95 3.94 -2.92 -8.28
CA GLU A 95 4.83 -3.67 -9.15
C GLU A 95 6.29 -3.35 -8.76
N LEU A 96 7.08 -4.40 -8.56
CA LEU A 96 8.51 -4.31 -8.30
C LEU A 96 9.29 -5.09 -9.35
N HIS A 97 10.33 -4.47 -9.91
CA HIS A 97 11.24 -5.14 -10.82
C HIS A 97 12.50 -5.61 -10.07
N PRO A 98 13.03 -6.81 -10.39
CA PRO A 98 14.23 -7.34 -9.75
C PRO A 98 15.50 -6.72 -10.34
N THR A 99 16.41 -6.25 -9.49
CA THR A 99 17.73 -5.70 -9.88
C THR A 99 18.91 -6.53 -9.42
N ASP A 100 18.70 -7.47 -8.48
CA ASP A 100 19.72 -8.40 -7.97
C ASP A 100 19.15 -9.82 -7.83
N PHE A 101 18.50 -10.15 -6.71
CA PHE A 101 17.79 -11.42 -6.57
C PHE A 101 16.68 -11.52 -7.63
N MET A 102 16.62 -12.67 -8.33
CA MET A 102 15.65 -12.97 -9.40
C MET A 102 15.77 -12.11 -10.68
N ARG A 103 16.83 -11.31 -10.84
CA ARG A 103 16.99 -10.35 -11.96
C ARG A 103 16.76 -10.96 -13.37
N SER A 104 17.18 -12.20 -13.57
CA SER A 104 17.09 -12.89 -14.86
C SER A 104 15.94 -13.89 -14.94
N GLU A 105 15.12 -13.96 -13.90
CA GLU A 105 14.17 -15.05 -13.64
C GLU A 105 12.74 -14.52 -13.60
N LEU A 106 12.51 -13.45 -12.83
CA LEU A 106 11.24 -12.74 -12.80
C LEU A 106 11.27 -11.60 -13.81
N ASP A 107 10.14 -11.37 -14.47
CA ASP A 107 9.93 -10.06 -15.08
C ASP A 107 9.57 -9.08 -13.97
N GLU A 108 8.53 -9.43 -13.19
CA GLU A 108 7.95 -8.57 -12.19
C GLU A 108 7.46 -9.36 -10.96
N LEU A 109 7.48 -8.68 -9.82
CA LEU A 109 6.86 -9.11 -8.58
C LEU A 109 5.79 -8.09 -8.23
N GLU A 110 4.52 -8.48 -8.27
CA GLU A 110 3.47 -7.61 -7.74
C GLU A 110 3.15 -7.98 -6.30
N ILE A 111 2.94 -6.95 -5.46
CA ILE A 111 2.52 -7.15 -4.08
C ILE A 111 1.35 -6.26 -3.72
N ALA A 112 0.54 -6.73 -2.78
CA ALA A 112 -0.46 -5.93 -2.09
C ALA A 112 -0.51 -6.26 -0.60
N PHE A 113 -0.96 -5.32 0.20
CA PHE A 113 -1.05 -5.49 1.65
C PHE A 113 -2.50 -5.69 2.12
N GLY A 114 -2.67 -6.57 3.10
CA GLY A 114 -3.85 -6.64 3.96
C GLY A 114 -3.40 -6.47 5.40
N LEU A 115 -3.52 -5.25 5.93
CA LEU A 115 -3.14 -4.91 7.30
C LEU A 115 -4.33 -5.14 8.24
N SER A 116 -4.05 -5.74 9.39
CA SER A 116 -4.96 -5.86 10.52
C SER A 116 -4.31 -5.28 11.79
N SER A 117 -5.01 -5.35 12.92
CA SER A 117 -4.46 -4.91 14.21
C SER A 117 -3.37 -5.85 14.77
N ALA A 118 -3.25 -7.07 14.27
CA ALA A 118 -2.36 -8.09 14.82
C ALA A 118 -1.29 -8.59 13.83
N ASP A 119 -1.54 -8.42 12.54
CA ASP A 119 -0.75 -9.02 11.48
C ASP A 119 -0.79 -8.23 10.18
N LEU A 120 0.19 -8.52 9.33
CA LEU A 120 0.25 -8.09 7.96
C LEU A 120 0.16 -9.30 7.04
N THR A 121 -0.80 -9.29 6.12
CA THR A 121 -0.82 -10.22 4.98
C THR A 121 -0.21 -9.54 3.77
N VAL A 122 0.77 -10.19 3.15
CA VAL A 122 1.36 -9.80 1.87
C VAL A 122 0.80 -10.74 0.81
N TYR A 123 -0.03 -10.19 -0.07
CA TYR A 123 -0.44 -10.85 -1.30
C TYR A 123 0.63 -10.62 -2.33
N MET A 124 0.97 -11.64 -3.09
CA MET A 124 2.08 -11.61 -4.03
C MET A 124 1.70 -12.36 -5.30
N GLN A 125 2.02 -11.76 -6.43
CA GLN A 125 1.95 -12.36 -7.76
C GLN A 125 3.37 -12.42 -8.32
N ILE A 126 3.75 -13.62 -8.73
CA ILE A 126 5.09 -13.96 -9.19
C ILE A 126 4.97 -14.36 -10.65
N GLU A 127 5.58 -13.57 -11.53
CA GLU A 127 5.51 -13.77 -12.98
C GLU A 127 6.89 -14.13 -13.54
N LYS A 128 6.95 -15.26 -14.25
CA LYS A 128 8.17 -15.63 -14.98
C LYS A 128 8.44 -14.67 -16.12
N LYS A 129 9.72 -14.41 -16.37
CA LYS A 129 10.13 -13.67 -17.56
C LYS A 129 9.88 -14.48 -18.83
N ALA A 130 9.03 -13.96 -19.73
CA ALA A 130 8.80 -14.57 -21.04
C ALA A 130 10.05 -14.50 -21.93
N ARG A 131 10.37 -15.61 -22.62
CA ARG A 131 11.52 -15.70 -23.55
C ARG A 131 11.10 -15.34 -24.99
N GLY A 132 11.16 -14.05 -25.36
CA GLY A 132 11.24 -13.62 -26.78
C GLY A 132 9.93 -13.21 -27.49
N ILE A 133 10.05 -12.94 -28.81
CA ILE A 133 9.03 -12.31 -29.69
C ILE A 133 7.75 -13.17 -29.86
N MET A 134 7.82 -14.46 -29.52
CA MET A 134 6.65 -15.36 -29.50
C MET A 134 5.78 -15.24 -28.22
N GLY A 135 6.23 -14.53 -27.18
CA GLY A 135 5.44 -14.33 -25.94
C GLY A 135 4.18 -13.52 -26.16
N MET A 136 4.28 -12.40 -26.89
CA MET A 136 3.18 -11.44 -27.11
C MET A 136 1.91 -12.00 -27.79
N LEU A 137 1.94 -13.22 -28.34
CA LEU A 137 0.81 -13.87 -29.02
C LEU A 137 0.19 -15.04 -28.22
N LEU A 138 0.87 -15.54 -27.18
CA LEU A 138 0.43 -16.69 -26.37
C LEU A 138 0.11 -16.31 -24.91
N ASP A 139 0.47 -15.10 -24.49
CA ASP A 139 0.36 -14.61 -23.11
C ASP A 139 -1.08 -14.60 -22.54
N GLU A 140 -2.15 -14.77 -23.32
CA GLU A 140 -3.52 -14.83 -22.76
C GLU A 140 -4.00 -16.24 -22.37
N LEU A 141 -3.24 -17.31 -22.66
CA LEU A 141 -3.73 -18.69 -22.53
C LEU A 141 -2.89 -19.63 -21.64
N ASP A 142 -1.64 -19.29 -21.32
CA ASP A 142 -0.74 -20.17 -20.54
C ASP A 142 0.22 -19.37 -19.63
N MET A 143 -0.31 -18.38 -18.88
CA MET A 143 0.54 -17.55 -18.02
C MET A 143 1.03 -18.35 -16.80
N ASP A 144 2.34 -18.56 -16.79
CA ASP A 144 3.19 -19.12 -15.75
C ASP A 144 3.23 -18.22 -14.50
N GLU A 145 2.07 -17.95 -13.91
CA GLU A 145 1.88 -17.06 -12.77
C GLU A 145 1.55 -17.82 -11.49
N ARG A 146 2.05 -17.31 -10.37
CA ARG A 146 1.69 -17.83 -9.04
C ARG A 146 1.25 -16.71 -8.13
N HIS A 147 0.08 -16.90 -7.54
CA HIS A 147 -0.41 -16.05 -6.45
C HIS A 147 -0.21 -16.74 -5.10
N VAL A 148 0.40 -16.02 -4.16
CA VAL A 148 0.59 -16.48 -2.79
C VAL A 148 0.18 -15.39 -1.80
N ALA A 149 -0.34 -15.80 -0.64
CA ALA A 149 -0.62 -14.91 0.48
C ALA A 149 0.24 -15.34 1.67
N ILE A 150 1.10 -14.43 2.13
CA ILE A 150 2.05 -14.67 3.22
C ILE A 150 1.60 -13.84 4.40
N LYS A 151 1.43 -14.48 5.56
CA LYS A 151 1.02 -13.80 6.78
C LYS A 151 2.22 -13.61 7.69
N PHE A 152 2.49 -12.36 8.08
CA PHE A 152 3.50 -11.98 9.05
C PHE A 152 2.82 -11.48 10.32
N SER A 153 3.15 -12.08 11.46
CA SER A 153 2.79 -11.52 12.76
C SER A 153 3.71 -10.34 13.12
N ASN A 154 3.22 -9.43 13.98
CA ASN A 154 4.04 -8.34 14.50
C ASN A 154 5.30 -8.85 15.23
N ALA A 155 5.24 -10.00 15.89
CA ALA A 155 6.40 -10.60 16.54
C ALA A 155 7.49 -11.06 15.56
N GLN A 156 7.10 -11.48 14.35
CA GLN A 156 8.05 -11.87 13.29
C GLN A 156 8.68 -10.65 12.63
N LEU A 157 7.92 -9.59 12.38
CA LEU A 157 8.45 -8.36 11.76
C LEU A 157 9.24 -7.51 12.75
N PHE A 158 8.86 -7.54 14.04
CA PHE A 158 9.42 -6.68 15.08
C PHE A 158 9.89 -7.48 16.30
N PRO A 159 10.85 -8.43 16.16
CA PRO A 159 11.41 -9.10 17.32
C PRO A 159 12.05 -8.06 18.25
N ALA A 160 11.71 -8.14 19.55
CA ALA A 160 12.09 -7.15 20.56
C ALA A 160 11.64 -5.70 20.26
N GLY A 161 10.56 -5.52 19.49
CA GLY A 161 9.98 -4.21 19.19
C GLY A 161 10.73 -3.40 18.14
N LYS A 162 11.67 -4.01 17.40
CA LYS A 162 12.44 -3.36 16.33
C LYS A 162 12.31 -4.13 15.02
N PRO A 163 12.26 -3.45 13.86
CA PRO A 163 12.09 -4.14 12.58
C PRO A 163 13.26 -5.07 12.28
N ASP A 164 12.98 -6.34 11.99
CA ASP A 164 13.98 -7.33 11.53
C ASP A 164 13.96 -7.43 10.01
N ILE A 165 14.60 -6.45 9.37
CA ILE A 165 14.65 -6.37 7.91
C ILE A 165 15.41 -7.56 7.32
N ALA A 166 16.52 -7.97 7.92
CA ALA A 166 17.35 -9.06 7.41
C ALA A 166 16.63 -10.42 7.52
N GLY A 167 16.00 -10.70 8.65
CA GLY A 167 15.19 -11.91 8.84
C GLY A 167 13.98 -11.93 7.91
N THR A 168 13.28 -10.81 7.78
CA THR A 168 12.14 -10.65 6.85
C THR A 168 12.57 -10.88 5.40
N ALA A 169 13.71 -10.29 4.98
CA ALA A 169 14.27 -10.50 3.65
C ALA A 169 14.66 -11.97 3.43
N GLY A 170 15.24 -12.63 4.43
CA GLY A 170 15.55 -14.06 4.38
C GLY A 170 14.31 -14.95 4.21
N MET A 171 13.20 -14.63 4.88
CA MET A 171 11.93 -15.34 4.71
C MET A 171 11.34 -15.11 3.32
N LEU A 172 11.25 -13.85 2.88
CA LEU A 172 10.74 -13.49 1.55
C LEU A 172 11.54 -14.16 0.44
N LYS A 173 12.89 -14.13 0.52
CA LYS A 173 13.76 -14.80 -0.45
C LYS A 173 13.45 -16.28 -0.61
N LYS A 174 13.26 -17.00 0.51
CA LYS A 174 12.92 -18.43 0.51
C LYS A 174 11.54 -18.67 -0.11
N ILE A 175 10.54 -17.88 0.26
CA ILE A 175 9.18 -18.04 -0.24
C ILE A 175 9.11 -17.74 -1.74
N ILE A 176 9.67 -16.60 -2.18
CA ILE A 176 9.69 -16.20 -3.58
C ILE A 176 10.35 -17.29 -4.43
N ARG A 177 11.54 -17.78 -4.03
CA ARG A 177 12.22 -18.88 -4.74
C ARG A 177 11.36 -20.13 -4.79
N ASN A 178 10.81 -20.56 -3.66
CA ASN A 178 10.02 -21.79 -3.59
C ASN A 178 8.73 -21.71 -4.40
N GLU A 179 8.06 -20.56 -4.45
CA GLU A 179 6.87 -20.38 -5.29
C GLU A 179 7.22 -20.24 -6.77
N TYR A 180 8.34 -19.58 -7.10
CA TYR A 180 8.86 -19.49 -8.46
C TYR A 180 9.19 -20.88 -9.03
N ASP A 181 9.87 -21.74 -8.26
CA ASP A 181 10.28 -23.07 -8.72
C ASP A 181 9.08 -24.02 -8.98
N LYS A 182 7.86 -23.65 -8.56
CA LYS A 182 6.62 -24.41 -8.80
C LYS A 182 5.90 -24.01 -10.09
N ILE A 183 6.28 -22.89 -10.69
CA ILE A 183 5.76 -22.45 -11.99
C ILE A 183 6.32 -23.40 -13.06
N ARG A 184 5.48 -23.90 -13.97
CA ARG A 184 5.88 -24.96 -14.92
C ARG A 184 6.64 -24.45 -16.13
#